data_AF-A0A0F7ZW04-F1
#
_entry.id   AF-A0A0F7ZW04-F1
#
_cell.length_a   1.000
_cell.length_b   1.000
_cell.length_c   1.000
_cell.angle_alpha   90.00
_cell.angle_beta   90.00
_cell.angle_gamma   90.00
#
_symmetry.space_group_name_H-M   'P 1'
#
loop_
_entity.id
_entity.type
_entity.pdbx_description
1 polymer ?
#
loop_
_entity_poly.entity_id
_entity_poly.type
_entity_poly.pdbx_seq_one_letter_code
_entity_poly.pdbx_strand_id
1 'polypeptide(L)'
;MDEASVVFPSQGEPSVVVSLGTGSSQPSQGKSFLSRLVRAFWRLTDSKLRWKQMMSYRRLGTRTEFFRLDLDFQGAAPPLDDVERMEEVAEIAQTSISNSSAVNALAALLRAELFFFELDCTELPRYVNGAFVCVGHIVCRLQVGTAEFDEFQRQLRTSAASFWIGSREIPVGLGDEVDARSAHFRKSVHFRAAGRDDSFDILLSEGRGEPRRISGSPFTIARLLRQQHLDSFFGQSNHKKRKGRESLVSTRTKRRRTR
;
A
#
# COMPACT_ATOMS: atom_id res chain seq x y z
N MET A 1 -7.87 6.02 14.27
CA MET A 1 -6.60 6.53 13.72
C MET A 1 -5.60 6.72 14.83
N ASP A 2 -5.95 7.49 15.86
CA ASP A 2 -5.06 7.76 17.00
C ASP A 2 -4.51 6.49 17.66
N GLU A 3 -5.35 5.49 17.91
CA GLU A 3 -4.89 4.22 18.49
C GLU A 3 -3.97 3.42 17.57
N ALA A 4 -4.24 3.36 16.27
CA ALA A 4 -3.38 2.67 15.29
C ALA A 4 -1.98 3.31 15.22
N SER A 5 -1.89 4.64 15.34
CA SER A 5 -0.61 5.35 15.39
C SER A 5 0.19 5.10 16.68
N VAL A 6 -0.49 4.70 17.76
CA VAL A 6 0.13 4.31 19.03
C VAL A 6 0.63 2.87 18.99
N VAL A 7 -0.10 1.95 18.35
CA VAL A 7 0.26 0.54 18.23
C VAL A 7 1.42 0.33 17.24
N PHE A 8 1.47 1.12 16.16
CA PHE A 8 2.53 1.04 15.15
C PHE A 8 3.33 2.34 15.06
N PRO A 9 4.08 2.72 16.11
CA PRO A 9 4.74 4.03 16.18
C PRO A 9 5.86 4.20 15.15
N SER A 10 6.40 3.08 14.63
CA SER A 10 7.45 3.06 13.61
C SER A 10 6.93 2.92 12.18
N GLN A 11 5.66 2.56 12.00
CA GLN A 11 5.02 2.53 10.69
C GLN A 11 4.33 3.88 10.48
N GLY A 12 4.52 4.48 9.30
CA GLY A 12 3.91 5.78 8.99
C GLY A 12 2.38 5.71 8.90
N GLU A 13 1.78 6.72 8.27
CA GLU A 13 0.34 6.71 8.00
C GLU A 13 -0.08 5.45 7.20
N PRO A 14 -1.22 4.82 7.52
CA PRO A 14 -1.71 3.65 6.78
C PRO A 14 -1.97 4.01 5.31
N SER A 15 -1.72 3.08 4.38
CA SER A 15 -2.03 3.29 2.96
C SER A 15 -3.53 3.30 2.68
N VAL A 16 -4.32 2.56 3.46
CA VAL A 16 -5.77 2.38 3.25
C VAL A 16 -6.51 2.38 4.57
N VAL A 17 -7.66 3.07 4.61
CA VAL A 17 -8.61 2.96 5.70
C VAL A 17 -10.00 2.68 5.14
N VAL A 18 -10.59 1.57 5.61
CA VAL A 18 -11.94 1.15 5.25
C VAL A 18 -12.83 1.29 6.46
N SER A 19 -13.94 2.02 6.31
CA SER A 19 -15.01 2.10 7.29
C SER A 19 -16.23 1.36 6.75
N LEU A 20 -16.70 0.38 7.51
CA LEU A 20 -17.91 -0.37 7.23
C LEU A 20 -19.05 0.19 8.07
N GLY A 21 -20.10 0.66 7.41
CA GLY A 21 -21.33 1.12 8.05
C GLY A 21 -22.37 0.00 8.12
N THR A 22 -23.25 0.09 9.11
CA THR A 22 -24.39 -0.83 9.29
C THR A 22 -25.62 -0.42 8.46
N GLY A 23 -25.44 0.51 7.54
CA GLY A 23 -26.50 1.08 6.75
C GLY A 23 -27.22 2.25 7.41
N SER A 24 -27.88 3.04 6.58
CA SER A 24 -28.71 4.16 7.00
C SER A 24 -30.00 4.22 6.19
N SER A 25 -31.07 4.72 6.80
CA SER A 25 -32.32 5.04 6.12
C SER A 25 -32.52 6.55 6.06
N GLN A 26 -33.27 7.03 5.07
CA GLN A 26 -33.72 8.42 5.10
C GLN A 26 -34.66 8.63 6.30
N PRO A 27 -34.48 9.71 7.07
CA PRO A 27 -35.32 9.95 8.24
C PRO A 27 -36.77 10.18 7.79
N SER A 28 -37.70 9.37 8.29
CA SER A 28 -39.13 9.62 8.13
C SER A 28 -39.50 10.93 8.85
N GLN A 29 -40.33 11.77 8.22
CA GLN A 29 -40.77 13.05 8.79
C GLN A 29 -41.80 12.86 9.91
N GLY A 30 -41.36 12.35 11.06
CA GLY A 30 -42.16 12.29 12.28
C GLY A 30 -42.28 13.65 12.99
N LYS A 31 -43.50 13.99 13.46
CA LYS A 31 -43.84 15.28 14.10
C LYS A 31 -43.57 15.35 15.62
N SER A 32 -43.25 14.23 16.28
CA SER A 32 -43.21 14.09 17.76
C SER A 32 -41.89 14.50 18.43
N PHE A 33 -41.93 14.94 19.69
CA PHE A 33 -40.76 15.33 20.50
C PHE A 33 -39.79 14.16 20.76
N LEU A 34 -40.29 12.95 21.04
CA LEU A 34 -39.45 11.76 21.22
C LEU A 34 -38.73 11.37 19.92
N SER A 35 -39.42 11.49 18.77
CA SER A 35 -38.77 11.30 17.46
C SER A 35 -37.70 12.35 17.16
N ARG A 36 -37.79 13.56 17.73
CA ARG A 36 -36.75 14.59 17.62
C ARG A 36 -35.55 14.28 18.50
N LEU A 37 -35.76 13.75 19.70
CA LEU A 37 -34.68 13.37 20.63
C LEU A 37 -33.91 12.16 20.09
N VAL A 38 -34.64 11.13 19.63
CA VAL A 38 -34.06 9.96 18.95
C VAL A 38 -33.32 10.40 17.69
N ARG A 39 -33.89 11.30 16.88
CA ARG A 39 -33.18 11.89 15.72
C ARG A 39 -31.92 12.66 16.13
N ALA A 40 -31.94 13.41 17.22
CA ALA A 40 -30.77 14.14 17.71
C ALA A 40 -29.67 13.17 18.18
N PHE A 41 -30.07 12.10 18.88
CA PHE A 41 -29.17 11.01 19.28
C PHE A 41 -28.58 10.29 18.05
N TRP A 42 -29.40 9.92 17.07
CA TRP A 42 -28.94 9.33 15.81
C TRP A 42 -28.05 10.27 14.99
N ARG A 43 -28.27 11.59 15.06
CA ARG A 43 -27.38 12.59 14.44
C ARG A 43 -26.03 12.69 15.17
N LEU A 44 -26.01 12.48 16.48
CA LEU A 44 -24.78 12.44 17.30
C LEU A 44 -24.01 11.14 17.09
N THR A 45 -24.72 10.02 16.88
CA THR A 45 -24.13 8.72 16.54
C THR A 45 -23.98 8.50 15.03
N ASP A 46 -24.33 9.50 14.21
CA ASP A 46 -24.28 9.41 12.75
C ASP A 46 -22.83 9.21 12.31
N SER A 47 -22.51 7.96 12.03
CA SER A 47 -21.19 7.55 11.58
C SER A 47 -20.87 8.20 10.23
N LYS A 48 -21.86 8.58 9.40
CA LYS A 48 -21.65 9.35 8.16
C LYS A 48 -21.20 10.77 8.48
N LEU A 49 -21.74 11.41 9.53
CA LEU A 49 -21.33 12.75 9.94
C LEU A 49 -19.91 12.75 10.51
N ARG A 50 -19.58 11.78 11.38
CA ARG A 50 -18.21 11.64 11.92
C ARG A 50 -17.20 11.30 10.83
N TRP A 51 -17.58 10.49 9.83
CA TRP A 51 -16.77 10.24 8.64
C TRP A 51 -16.55 11.50 7.81
N LYS A 52 -17.60 12.29 7.53
CA LYS A 52 -17.47 13.57 6.81
C LYS A 52 -16.56 14.55 7.56
N GLN A 53 -16.69 14.62 8.88
CA GLN A 53 -15.79 15.41 9.73
C GLN A 53 -14.35 14.91 9.64
N MET A 54 -14.10 13.60 9.71
CA MET A 54 -12.76 13.04 9.52
C MET A 54 -12.19 13.38 8.14
N MET A 55 -12.99 13.27 7.08
CA MET A 55 -12.59 13.64 5.72
C MET A 55 -12.32 15.14 5.58
N SER A 56 -12.98 16.00 6.37
CA SER A 56 -12.73 17.45 6.37
C SER A 56 -11.40 17.85 7.01
N TYR A 57 -10.86 17.01 7.92
CA TYR A 57 -9.53 17.17 8.50
C TYR A 57 -8.42 16.53 7.66
N ARG A 58 -8.75 16.01 6.46
CA ARG A 58 -7.76 15.48 5.53
C ARG A 58 -6.74 16.56 5.23
N ARG A 59 -5.49 16.36 5.64
CA ARG A 59 -4.39 17.23 5.26
C ARG A 59 -4.18 17.06 3.75
N LEU A 60 -4.15 18.16 3.01
CA LEU A 60 -3.82 18.15 1.59
C LEU A 60 -2.44 17.47 1.44
N GLY A 61 -2.39 16.30 0.78
CA GLY A 61 -1.15 15.54 0.56
C GLY A 61 -0.99 14.24 1.36
N THR A 62 -1.97 13.82 2.18
CA THR A 62 -1.93 12.48 2.83
C THR A 62 -2.00 11.36 1.81
N ARG A 63 -1.17 10.32 2.01
CA ARG A 63 -1.09 9.13 1.13
C ARG A 63 -2.22 8.11 1.36
N THR A 64 -2.97 8.26 2.44
CA THR A 64 -4.04 7.34 2.83
C THR A 64 -5.27 7.50 1.94
N GLU A 65 -5.71 6.38 1.36
CA GLU A 65 -6.97 6.27 0.65
C GLU A 65 -8.08 5.81 1.61
N PHE A 66 -9.23 6.47 1.53
CA PHE A 66 -10.34 6.28 2.47
C PHE A 66 -11.57 5.74 1.74
N PHE A 67 -12.04 4.58 2.17
CA PHE A 67 -13.25 3.96 1.66
C PHE A 67 -14.29 3.89 2.77
N ARG A 68 -15.52 4.32 2.46
CA ARG A 68 -16.69 4.05 3.29
C ARG A 68 -17.65 3.19 2.50
N LEU A 69 -17.84 1.96 2.97
CA LEU A 69 -18.86 1.07 2.44
C LEU A 69 -20.02 1.09 3.42
N ASP A 70 -21.16 1.57 2.95
CA ASP A 70 -22.36 1.77 3.75
C ASP A 70 -23.57 1.38 2.91
N LEU A 71 -24.62 0.90 3.55
CA LEU A 71 -25.85 0.48 2.88
C LEU A 71 -26.89 1.61 2.95
N ASP A 72 -27.59 1.86 1.85
CA ASP A 72 -28.73 2.77 1.88
C ASP A 72 -30.01 1.93 1.76
N PHE A 73 -30.75 1.83 2.88
CA PHE A 73 -32.01 1.11 2.92
C PHE A 73 -33.07 1.88 2.12
N GLN A 74 -33.75 1.19 1.20
CA GLN A 74 -34.89 1.73 0.46
C GLN A 74 -36.13 1.72 1.39
N GLY A 75 -36.21 2.70 2.30
CA GLY A 75 -37.29 2.81 3.27
C GLY A 75 -36.80 2.93 4.71
N ALA A 76 -37.64 2.56 5.68
CA ALA A 76 -37.24 2.53 7.09
C ALA A 76 -36.23 1.40 7.31
N ALA A 77 -35.10 1.70 7.95
CA ALA A 77 -34.15 0.68 8.35
C ALA A 77 -34.80 -0.28 9.37
N PRO A 78 -34.53 -1.59 9.29
CA PRO A 78 -35.04 -2.54 10.27
C PRO A 78 -34.54 -2.20 11.67
N PRO A 79 -35.32 -2.49 12.73
CA PRO A 79 -34.87 -2.41 14.11
C PRO A 79 -33.61 -3.25 14.34
N LEU A 80 -32.76 -2.83 15.28
CA LEU A 80 -31.49 -3.53 15.55
C LEU A 80 -31.69 -4.94 16.14
N ASP A 81 -32.83 -5.17 16.77
CA ASP A 81 -33.27 -6.41 17.40
C ASP A 81 -34.13 -7.30 16.49
N ASP A 82 -34.37 -6.88 15.24
CA ASP A 82 -35.17 -7.62 14.27
C ASP A 82 -34.36 -8.76 13.63
N VAL A 83 -34.32 -9.90 14.33
CA VAL A 83 -33.65 -11.11 13.88
C VAL A 83 -34.35 -11.78 12.69
N GLU A 84 -35.64 -11.51 12.49
CA GLU A 84 -36.44 -12.13 11.43
C GLU A 84 -36.06 -11.60 10.04
N ARG A 85 -35.56 -10.36 9.99
CA ARG A 85 -35.18 -9.69 8.73
C ARG A 85 -33.69 -9.75 8.40
N MET A 86 -32.91 -10.54 9.15
CA MET A 86 -31.46 -10.65 8.93
C MET A 86 -31.11 -11.16 7.53
N GLU A 87 -31.88 -12.11 7.00
CA GLU A 87 -31.66 -12.67 5.67
C GLU A 87 -31.91 -11.62 4.57
N GLU A 88 -32.98 -10.85 4.68
CA GLU A 88 -33.29 -9.72 3.79
C GLU A 88 -32.16 -8.66 3.82
N VAL A 89 -31.66 -8.32 5.01
CA VAL A 89 -30.54 -7.36 5.15
C VAL A 89 -29.27 -7.91 4.50
N ALA A 90 -29.00 -9.21 4.63
CA ALA A 90 -27.86 -9.85 3.98
C ALA A 90 -27.99 -9.81 2.45
N GLU A 91 -29.17 -10.09 1.89
CA GLU A 91 -29.41 -9.99 0.44
C GLU A 91 -29.25 -8.56 -0.09
N ILE A 92 -29.78 -7.57 0.63
CA ILE A 92 -29.61 -6.14 0.28
C ILE A 92 -28.12 -5.78 0.27
N ALA A 93 -27.37 -6.24 1.27
CA ALA A 93 -25.94 -6.00 1.36
C ALA A 93 -25.18 -6.64 0.17
N GLN A 94 -25.45 -7.92 -0.11
CA GLN A 94 -24.82 -8.63 -1.23
C GLN A 94 -25.12 -7.96 -2.57
N THR A 95 -26.36 -7.54 -2.79
CA THR A 95 -26.79 -6.89 -4.04
C THR A 95 -26.12 -5.52 -4.19
N SER A 96 -26.04 -4.74 -3.11
CA SER A 96 -25.41 -3.42 -3.10
C SER A 96 -23.90 -3.50 -3.32
N ILE A 97 -23.24 -4.55 -2.81
CA ILE A 97 -21.78 -4.75 -2.91
C ILE A 97 -21.38 -5.29 -4.28
N SER A 98 -22.15 -6.23 -4.83
CA SER A 98 -21.76 -6.98 -6.05
C SER A 98 -21.52 -6.09 -7.27
N ASN A 99 -22.19 -4.93 -7.34
CA ASN A 99 -22.04 -3.97 -8.45
C ASN A 99 -21.37 -2.66 -8.02
N SER A 100 -20.80 -2.60 -6.81
CA SER A 100 -20.22 -1.36 -6.29
C SER A 100 -18.87 -1.07 -6.93
N SER A 101 -18.79 0.04 -7.67
CA SER A 101 -17.51 0.55 -8.20
C SER A 101 -16.51 0.88 -7.08
N ALA A 102 -16.99 1.26 -5.89
CA ALA A 102 -16.15 1.51 -4.72
C ALA A 102 -15.50 0.23 -4.19
N VAL A 103 -16.23 -0.89 -4.20
CA VAL A 103 -15.70 -2.21 -3.80
C VAL A 103 -14.67 -2.68 -4.82
N ASN A 104 -14.94 -2.54 -6.12
CA ASN A 104 -13.98 -2.87 -7.17
C ASN A 104 -12.71 -2.01 -7.09
N ALA A 105 -12.86 -0.71 -6.80
CA ALA A 105 -11.73 0.19 -6.59
C ALA A 105 -10.90 -0.19 -5.36
N LEU A 106 -11.56 -0.56 -4.25
CA LEU A 106 -10.90 -1.04 -3.04
C LEU A 106 -10.16 -2.36 -3.30
N ALA A 107 -10.78 -3.31 -3.99
CA ALA A 107 -10.17 -4.58 -4.36
C ALA A 107 -8.91 -4.36 -5.20
N ALA A 108 -8.99 -3.56 -6.27
CA ALA A 108 -7.82 -3.22 -7.09
C ALA A 108 -6.69 -2.56 -6.27
N LEU A 109 -7.06 -1.70 -5.32
CA LEU A 109 -6.08 -1.06 -4.44
C LEU A 109 -5.42 -2.07 -3.49
N LEU A 110 -6.20 -2.94 -2.82
CA LEU A 110 -5.67 -3.97 -1.92
C LEU A 110 -4.76 -4.95 -2.66
N ARG A 111 -5.10 -5.29 -3.90
CA ARG A 111 -4.27 -6.13 -4.79
C ARG A 111 -2.93 -5.47 -5.10
N ALA A 112 -2.90 -4.16 -5.34
CA ALA A 112 -1.65 -3.42 -5.55
C ALA A 112 -0.80 -3.34 -4.26
N GLU A 113 -1.41 -3.21 -3.09
CA GLU A 113 -0.73 -3.21 -1.78
C GLU A 113 -0.09 -4.56 -1.40
N LEU A 114 -0.47 -5.65 -2.07
CA LEU A 114 0.24 -6.93 -1.96
C LEU A 114 1.64 -6.89 -2.57
N PHE A 115 1.92 -5.92 -3.43
CA PHE A 115 3.25 -5.73 -4.00
C PHE A 115 4.00 -4.61 -3.27
N PHE A 116 5.30 -4.80 -3.10
CA PHE A 116 6.22 -3.79 -2.59
C PHE A 116 7.53 -3.83 -3.39
N PHE A 117 8.35 -2.80 -3.23
CA PHE A 117 9.60 -2.65 -3.98
C PHE A 117 10.82 -2.58 -3.07
N GLU A 118 11.86 -3.33 -3.43
CA GLU A 118 13.16 -3.33 -2.76
C GLU A 118 14.29 -3.08 -3.74
N LEU A 119 15.38 -2.48 -3.27
CA LEU A 119 16.60 -2.33 -4.06
C LEU A 119 17.37 -3.64 -4.01
N ASP A 120 18.11 -3.93 -5.07
CA ASP A 120 19.03 -5.05 -5.04
C ASP A 120 20.21 -4.74 -4.11
N CYS A 121 20.38 -5.55 -3.07
CA CYS A 121 21.48 -5.40 -2.11
C CYS A 121 22.85 -5.79 -2.69
N THR A 122 22.87 -6.56 -3.78
CA THR A 122 24.08 -6.94 -4.51
C THR A 122 24.48 -5.90 -5.56
N GLU A 123 23.49 -5.18 -6.10
CA GLU A 123 23.64 -4.15 -7.15
C GLU A 123 23.11 -2.78 -6.70
N LEU A 124 23.85 -2.15 -5.78
CA LEU A 124 23.50 -0.82 -5.27
C LEU A 124 23.41 0.24 -6.39
N PRO A 125 22.48 1.22 -6.27
CA PRO A 125 22.32 2.32 -7.23
C PRO A 125 23.64 3.05 -7.55
N ARG A 126 23.92 3.26 -8.84
CA ARG A 126 25.15 3.93 -9.31
C ARG A 126 24.82 5.13 -10.17
N TYR A 127 25.54 6.23 -9.97
CA TYR A 127 25.43 7.41 -10.83
C TYR A 127 26.26 7.20 -12.11
N VAL A 128 25.58 7.15 -13.26
CA VAL A 128 26.18 6.90 -14.58
C VAL A 128 25.52 7.84 -15.60
N ASN A 129 26.33 8.60 -16.33
CA ASN A 129 25.88 9.48 -17.42
C ASN A 129 24.73 10.42 -17.03
N GLY A 130 24.84 11.07 -15.86
CA GLY A 130 23.87 12.08 -15.43
C GLY A 130 22.65 11.54 -14.65
N ALA A 131 22.51 10.23 -14.47
CA ALA A 131 21.38 9.61 -13.77
C ALA A 131 21.82 8.44 -12.87
N PHE A 132 21.01 8.11 -11.88
CA PHE A 132 21.15 6.89 -11.10
C PHE A 132 20.57 5.70 -11.85
N VAL A 133 21.40 4.71 -12.16
CA VAL A 133 20.97 3.39 -12.63
C VAL A 133 20.67 2.53 -11.41
N CYS A 134 19.44 2.02 -11.34
CA CYS A 134 18.95 1.23 -10.21
C CYS A 134 18.50 -0.15 -10.68
N VAL A 135 18.86 -1.15 -9.87
CA VAL A 135 18.34 -2.51 -9.97
C VAL A 135 17.57 -2.79 -8.69
N GLY A 136 16.41 -3.41 -8.81
CA GLY A 136 15.58 -3.77 -7.68
C GLY A 136 14.54 -4.79 -8.06
N HIS A 137 13.66 -5.09 -7.12
CA HIS A 137 12.71 -6.17 -7.24
C HIS A 137 11.33 -5.73 -6.76
N ILE A 138 10.32 -6.04 -7.55
CA ILE A 138 8.93 -6.01 -7.12
C ILE A 138 8.63 -7.38 -6.51
N VAL A 139 8.19 -7.39 -5.26
CA VAL A 139 7.96 -8.60 -4.45
C VAL A 139 6.49 -8.68 -4.08
N CYS A 140 5.90 -9.87 -4.15
CA CYS A 140 4.55 -10.12 -3.65
C CYS A 140 4.59 -10.62 -2.20
N ARG A 141 3.69 -10.11 -1.36
CA ARG A 141 3.50 -10.58 0.03
C ARG A 141 2.94 -11.99 0.10
N LEU A 142 2.19 -12.43 -0.91
CA LEU A 142 1.66 -13.79 -0.96
C LEU A 142 2.78 -14.78 -1.29
N GLN A 143 2.74 -15.94 -0.64
CA GLN A 143 3.74 -16.99 -0.82
C GLN A 143 3.39 -17.86 -2.03
N VAL A 144 4.38 -18.15 -2.86
CA VAL A 144 4.25 -19.02 -4.04
C VAL A 144 3.90 -20.44 -3.60
N GLY A 145 3.00 -21.08 -4.35
CA GLY A 145 2.52 -22.45 -4.08
C GLY A 145 1.37 -22.53 -3.08
N THR A 146 0.84 -21.39 -2.63
CA THR A 146 -0.42 -21.32 -1.87
C THR A 146 -1.58 -21.16 -2.84
N ALA A 147 -2.76 -21.69 -2.48
CA ALA A 147 -3.96 -21.60 -3.33
C ALA A 147 -4.37 -20.14 -3.57
N GLU A 148 -4.17 -19.28 -2.57
CA GLU A 148 -4.42 -17.85 -2.62
C GLU A 148 -3.52 -17.15 -3.65
N PHE A 149 -2.22 -17.50 -3.66
CA PHE A 149 -1.28 -16.95 -4.64
C PHE A 149 -1.60 -17.44 -6.05
N ASP A 150 -1.90 -18.73 -6.21
CA ASP A 150 -2.16 -19.31 -7.52
C ASP A 150 -3.41 -18.68 -8.17
N GLU A 151 -4.47 -18.51 -7.39
CA GLU A 151 -5.69 -17.84 -7.83
C GLU A 151 -5.45 -16.35 -8.12
N PHE A 152 -4.71 -15.65 -7.24
CA PHE A 152 -4.35 -14.26 -7.46
C PHE A 152 -3.53 -14.07 -8.75
N GLN A 153 -2.53 -14.91 -8.97
CA GLN A 153 -1.69 -14.86 -10.17
C GLN A 153 -2.48 -15.23 -11.43
N ARG A 154 -3.40 -16.20 -11.35
CA ARG A 154 -4.32 -16.52 -12.45
C ARG A 154 -5.14 -15.30 -12.84
N GLN A 155 -5.73 -14.61 -11.86
CA GLN A 155 -6.52 -13.40 -12.10
C GLN A 155 -5.69 -12.28 -12.74
N LEU A 156 -4.47 -12.03 -12.25
CA LEU A 156 -3.55 -11.04 -12.83
C LEU A 156 -3.20 -11.35 -14.30
N ARG A 157 -3.00 -12.63 -14.63
CA ARG A 157 -2.78 -13.07 -16.02
C ARG A 157 -4.01 -12.86 -16.87
N THR A 158 -5.20 -13.20 -16.37
CA THR A 158 -6.47 -13.01 -17.08
C THR A 158 -6.73 -11.52 -17.37
N SER A 159 -6.36 -10.62 -16.46
CA SER A 159 -6.48 -9.18 -16.66
C SER A 159 -5.36 -8.56 -17.49
N ALA A 160 -4.38 -9.35 -17.97
CA ALA A 160 -3.16 -8.87 -18.61
C ALA A 160 -2.46 -7.77 -17.78
N ALA A 161 -2.27 -8.04 -16.49
CA ALA A 161 -1.73 -7.06 -15.57
C ALA A 161 -0.27 -6.70 -15.90
N SER A 162 0.10 -5.44 -15.64
CA SER A 162 1.44 -4.91 -15.88
C SER A 162 1.85 -3.93 -14.77
N PHE A 163 3.13 -3.96 -14.39
CA PHE A 163 3.74 -2.91 -13.59
C PHE A 163 4.22 -1.76 -14.48
N TRP A 164 4.08 -0.54 -13.99
CA TRP A 164 4.54 0.67 -14.66
C TRP A 164 5.53 1.41 -13.78
N ILE A 165 6.70 1.73 -14.35
CA ILE A 165 7.72 2.58 -13.72
C ILE A 165 8.02 3.71 -14.69
N GLY A 166 7.48 4.90 -14.42
CA GLY A 166 7.44 5.98 -15.41
C GLY A 166 6.69 5.53 -16.66
N SER A 167 7.32 5.62 -17.83
CA SER A 167 6.74 5.17 -19.10
C SER A 167 7.03 3.71 -19.45
N ARG A 168 7.73 2.97 -18.58
CA ARG A 168 8.12 1.58 -18.85
C ARG A 168 7.07 0.62 -18.31
N GLU A 169 6.50 -0.17 -19.21
CA GLU A 169 5.62 -1.29 -18.89
C GLU A 169 6.44 -2.57 -18.64
N ILE A 170 6.05 -3.33 -17.61
CA ILE A 170 6.65 -4.60 -17.21
C ILE A 170 5.51 -5.58 -16.97
N PRO A 171 5.22 -6.48 -17.93
CA PRO A 171 4.13 -7.45 -17.80
C PRO A 171 4.26 -8.32 -16.55
N VAL A 172 3.13 -8.58 -15.89
CA VAL A 172 3.03 -9.54 -14.79
C VAL A 172 2.92 -10.94 -15.38
N GLY A 173 4.06 -11.57 -15.65
CA GLY A 173 4.14 -12.94 -16.16
C GLY A 173 5.37 -13.19 -17.05
N LEU A 174 5.79 -14.47 -17.07
CA LEU A 174 6.96 -15.06 -17.74
C LEU A 174 8.33 -14.55 -17.25
N GLY A 175 9.17 -15.48 -16.78
CA GLY A 175 10.53 -15.20 -16.29
C GLY A 175 10.61 -14.56 -14.90
N ASP A 176 9.54 -14.64 -14.11
CA ASP A 176 9.53 -14.18 -12.73
C ASP A 176 10.33 -15.17 -11.87
N GLU A 177 11.24 -14.66 -11.06
CA GLU A 177 12.08 -15.49 -10.21
C GLU A 177 11.28 -15.85 -8.95
N VAL A 178 11.22 -17.14 -8.64
CA VAL A 178 10.85 -17.58 -7.29
C VAL A 178 12.13 -17.57 -6.49
N ASP A 179 12.22 -16.69 -5.50
CA ASP A 179 13.37 -16.70 -4.61
C ASP A 179 13.32 -17.98 -3.77
N ALA A 180 14.21 -18.92 -4.07
CA ALA A 180 14.29 -20.22 -3.42
C ALA A 180 14.43 -20.14 -1.89
N ARG A 181 14.87 -18.98 -1.36
CA ARG A 181 15.03 -18.75 0.08
C ARG A 181 13.78 -18.20 0.76
N SER A 182 12.96 -17.44 0.04
CA SER A 182 11.82 -16.72 0.62
C SER A 182 10.46 -17.21 0.11
N ALA A 183 10.43 -18.08 -0.91
CA ALA A 183 9.22 -18.60 -1.53
C ALA A 183 8.23 -17.50 -1.96
N HIS A 184 8.71 -16.28 -2.19
CA HIS A 184 7.91 -15.17 -2.67
C HIS A 184 8.15 -14.94 -4.15
N PHE A 185 7.11 -14.45 -4.82
CA PHE A 185 7.21 -13.95 -6.19
C PHE A 185 8.16 -12.74 -6.21
N ARG A 186 9.09 -12.72 -7.16
CA ARG A 186 10.06 -11.65 -7.33
C ARG A 186 10.24 -11.32 -8.82
N LYS A 187 10.03 -10.05 -9.16
CA LYS A 187 10.27 -9.52 -10.52
C LYS A 187 11.39 -8.49 -10.50
N SER A 188 12.51 -8.80 -11.15
CA SER A 188 13.62 -7.86 -11.31
C SER A 188 13.24 -6.72 -12.24
N VAL A 189 13.55 -5.50 -11.81
CA VAL A 189 13.27 -4.27 -12.55
C VAL A 189 14.50 -3.38 -12.59
N HIS A 190 14.68 -2.73 -13.74
CA HIS A 190 15.82 -1.86 -14.01
C HIS A 190 15.29 -0.51 -14.47
N PHE A 191 15.73 0.57 -13.84
CA PHE A 191 15.27 1.91 -14.19
C PHE A 191 16.33 2.97 -13.92
N ARG A 192 16.07 4.17 -14.42
CA ARG A 192 16.90 5.35 -14.19
C ARG A 192 16.11 6.42 -13.43
N ALA A 193 16.77 7.08 -12.48
CA ALA A 193 16.24 8.26 -11.79
C ALA A 193 17.25 9.40 -11.90
N ALA A 194 16.80 10.65 -12.00
CA ALA A 194 17.72 11.78 -12.16
C ALA A 194 18.53 12.04 -10.88
N GLY A 195 17.90 11.95 -9.71
CA GLY A 195 18.48 12.16 -8.39
C GLY A 195 18.07 11.11 -7.36
N ARG A 196 18.73 11.13 -6.19
CA ARG A 196 18.42 10.20 -5.08
C ARG A 196 17.11 10.54 -4.35
N ASP A 197 16.78 11.82 -4.32
CA ASP A 197 15.59 12.35 -3.64
C ASP A 197 14.40 12.52 -4.60
N ASP A 198 14.61 12.29 -5.90
CA ASP A 198 13.55 12.33 -6.89
C ASP A 198 12.55 11.20 -6.64
N SER A 199 11.27 11.56 -6.61
CA SER A 199 10.19 10.61 -6.43
C SER A 199 9.89 9.87 -7.73
N PHE A 200 9.76 8.55 -7.64
CA PHE A 200 9.25 7.72 -8.72
C PHE A 200 8.11 6.83 -8.22
N ASP A 201 7.13 6.59 -9.08
CA ASP A 201 6.01 5.73 -8.80
C ASP A 201 6.22 4.34 -9.42
N ILE A 202 5.71 3.32 -8.73
CA ILE A 202 5.47 2.00 -9.31
C ILE A 202 3.98 1.73 -9.21
N LEU A 203 3.35 1.52 -10.36
CA LEU A 203 1.90 1.31 -10.48
C LEU A 203 1.62 -0.11 -10.96
N LEU A 204 0.57 -0.73 -10.47
CA LEU A 204 -0.03 -1.96 -11.00
C LEU A 204 -1.26 -1.58 -11.84
N SER A 205 -1.27 -1.99 -13.10
CA SER A 205 -2.42 -1.88 -13.99
C SER A 205 -3.03 -3.27 -14.20
N GLU A 206 -4.35 -3.40 -14.08
CA GLU A 206 -5.10 -4.65 -14.23
C GLU A 206 -6.22 -4.51 -15.30
N GLY A 207 -5.82 -4.20 -16.54
CA GLY A 207 -6.75 -4.09 -17.66
C GLY A 207 -7.44 -2.72 -17.77
N ARG A 208 -8.77 -2.69 -17.66
CA ARG A 208 -9.58 -1.47 -17.96
C ARG A 208 -9.67 -0.46 -16.80
N GLY A 209 -9.07 -0.74 -15.64
CA GLY A 209 -9.10 0.14 -14.48
C GLY A 209 -7.94 1.13 -14.45
N GLU A 210 -8.08 2.18 -13.64
CA GLU A 210 -6.97 3.10 -13.34
C GLU A 210 -5.83 2.36 -12.63
N PRO A 211 -4.57 2.56 -13.04
CA PRO A 211 -3.42 1.98 -12.36
C PRO A 211 -3.33 2.40 -10.89
N ARG A 212 -2.98 1.46 -10.02
CA ARG A 212 -2.88 1.67 -8.58
C ARG A 212 -1.44 1.63 -8.13
N ARG A 213 -1.06 2.55 -7.24
CA ARG A 213 0.25 2.53 -6.58
C ARG A 213 0.42 1.24 -5.79
N ILE A 214 1.58 0.61 -5.92
CA ILE A 214 1.95 -0.51 -5.04
C ILE A 214 2.34 0.01 -3.66
N SER A 215 2.43 -0.90 -2.69
CA SER A 215 2.72 -0.56 -1.30
C SER A 215 4.01 0.24 -1.15
N GLY A 216 3.89 1.41 -0.53
CA GLY A 216 4.99 2.32 -0.27
C GLY A 216 5.27 3.34 -1.39
N SER A 217 4.71 3.21 -2.60
CA SER A 217 4.87 4.20 -3.67
C SER A 217 4.21 5.55 -3.31
N PRO A 218 4.76 6.72 -3.70
CA PRO A 218 6.01 6.92 -4.45
C PRO A 218 7.26 6.71 -3.60
N PHE A 219 8.33 6.25 -4.26
CA PHE A 219 9.63 5.96 -3.70
C PHE A 219 10.66 7.04 -4.01
N THR A 220 11.69 7.13 -3.18
CA THR A 220 12.94 7.82 -3.50
C THR A 220 14.08 6.86 -3.20
N ILE A 221 15.18 6.93 -3.96
CA ILE A 221 16.34 6.06 -3.75
C ILE A 221 16.90 6.27 -2.34
N ALA A 222 16.97 7.52 -1.88
CA ALA A 222 17.45 7.85 -0.54
C ALA A 222 16.61 7.19 0.56
N ARG A 223 15.27 7.17 0.42
CA ARG A 223 14.39 6.53 1.39
C ARG A 223 14.56 5.01 1.38
N LEU A 224 14.63 4.39 0.20
CA LEU A 224 14.80 2.95 0.06
C LEU A 224 16.12 2.47 0.65
N LEU A 225 17.23 3.18 0.38
CA LEU A 225 18.54 2.85 0.95
C LEU A 225 18.51 2.88 2.49
N ARG A 226 17.90 3.91 3.09
CA ARG A 226 17.74 4.02 4.54
C ARG A 226 16.87 2.91 5.12
N GLN A 227 15.71 2.65 4.52
CA GLN A 227 14.75 1.66 5.01
C GLN A 227 15.28 0.23 4.92
N GLN A 228 16.10 -0.07 3.91
CA GLN A 228 16.72 -1.38 3.71
C GLN A 228 18.11 -1.47 4.36
N HIS A 229 18.54 -0.43 5.08
CA HIS A 229 19.85 -0.34 5.74
C HIS A 229 21.05 -0.55 4.80
N LEU A 230 20.89 -0.24 3.51
CA LEU A 230 21.93 -0.41 2.48
C LEU A 230 23.01 0.68 2.53
N ASP A 231 22.77 1.75 3.28
CA ASP A 231 23.71 2.81 3.60
C ASP A 231 24.40 2.63 4.97
N SER A 232 24.12 1.53 5.67
CA SER A 232 24.74 1.21 6.96
C SER A 232 26.11 0.55 6.75
N PHE A 233 27.17 1.34 6.87
CA PHE A 233 28.55 0.91 6.60
C PHE A 233 29.19 0.05 7.71
N PHE A 234 28.50 -0.19 8.83
CA PHE A 234 29.01 -0.93 9.99
C PHE A 234 27.91 -1.83 10.58
N GLY A 235 28.25 -3.09 10.91
CA GLY A 235 27.39 -3.98 11.72
C GLY A 235 26.53 -5.01 10.98
N GLN A 236 26.66 -5.19 9.66
CA GLN A 236 25.97 -6.27 8.92
C GLN A 236 26.93 -7.34 8.40
N SER A 237 26.43 -8.57 8.22
CA SER A 237 27.18 -9.75 7.75
C SER A 237 27.74 -9.59 6.32
N ASN A 238 27.23 -8.63 5.55
CA ASN A 238 27.63 -8.31 4.19
C ASN A 238 28.70 -7.20 4.09
N HIS A 239 29.47 -6.94 5.15
CA HIS A 239 30.58 -5.97 5.12
C HIS A 239 31.47 -6.23 3.89
N LYS A 240 31.41 -5.34 2.88
CA LYS A 240 32.41 -5.29 1.83
C LYS A 240 33.43 -4.23 2.24
N LYS A 241 34.65 -4.69 2.53
CA LYS A 241 35.82 -3.85 2.79
C LYS A 241 35.92 -2.81 1.66
N ARG A 242 35.89 -1.53 2.01
CA ARG A 242 36.01 -0.39 1.09
C ARG A 242 37.08 -0.66 0.03
N LYS A 243 36.73 -0.66 -1.26
CA LYS A 243 37.74 -0.49 -2.32
C LYS A 243 38.39 0.87 -2.05
N GLY A 244 39.66 0.81 -1.66
CA GLY A 244 40.44 1.99 -1.30
C GLY A 244 40.34 3.03 -2.41
N ARG A 245 39.95 4.25 -2.02
CA ARG A 245 40.17 5.44 -2.81
C ARG A 245 41.68 5.52 -3.04
N GLU A 246 42.07 5.69 -4.29
CA GLU A 246 43.42 5.77 -4.86
C GLU A 246 44.54 6.05 -3.84
N SER A 247 45.53 5.16 -3.84
CA SER A 247 46.83 5.38 -3.21
C SER A 247 47.56 6.53 -3.92
N LEU A 248 47.27 7.76 -3.50
CA LEU A 248 48.17 8.88 -3.66
C LEU A 248 48.80 9.20 -2.30
N VAL A 249 50.03 8.75 -2.14
CA VAL A 249 51.12 9.33 -1.34
C VAL A 249 50.88 9.49 0.16
N SER A 250 51.57 8.66 0.96
CA SER A 250 52.61 9.13 1.90
C SER A 250 53.06 7.96 2.79
N THR A 251 54.27 7.48 2.56
CA THR A 251 55.02 6.61 3.46
C THR A 251 55.30 7.34 4.78
N ARG A 252 54.41 7.21 5.76
CA ARG A 252 54.71 7.58 7.15
C ARG A 252 55.33 6.40 7.90
N THR A 253 56.63 6.49 8.10
CA THR A 253 57.47 5.59 8.90
C THR A 253 56.89 5.38 10.30
N LYS A 254 56.67 4.10 10.64
CA LYS A 254 56.25 3.64 11.97
C LYS A 254 57.35 3.95 13.00
N ARG A 255 57.04 4.79 14.00
CA ARG A 255 57.95 5.06 15.13
C ARG A 255 58.00 3.83 16.04
N ARG A 256 59.17 3.19 16.10
CA ARG A 256 59.45 2.04 16.96
C ARG A 256 59.65 2.55 18.40
N ARG A 257 58.87 2.05 19.36
CA ARG A 257 59.12 2.30 20.79
C ARG A 257 60.24 1.36 21.25
N THR A 258 61.34 1.92 21.72
CA THR A 258 62.36 1.23 22.51
C THR A 258 61.86 1.03 23.94
N ARG A 259 62.21 -0.12 24.52
CA ARG A 259 62.11 -0.39 25.96
C ARG A 259 63.12 0.43 26.73
#